data_AF-A0A803M6G0-F1
#
_entry.id   AF-A0A803M6G0-F1
#
_cell.length_a   1.000
_cell.length_b   1.000
_cell.length_c   1.000
_cell.angle_alpha   90.00
_cell.angle_beta   90.00
_cell.angle_gamma   90.00
#
_symmetry.space_group_name_H-M   'P 1'
#
loop_
_entity.id
_entity.type
_entity.pdbx_description
1 polymer ?
#
loop_
_entity_poly.entity_id
_entity_poly.type
_entity_poly.pdbx_seq_one_letter_code
_entity_poly.pdbx_strand_id
1 'polypeptide(L)'
;MAITSGAMTVINNFMSDMFERLAGEASRLNKYSKKQTMSAREIQGAVKLVLPGELGKHAIAEGSKAVTNYITYDSKKFKEFIKS
;
A
#
# COMPACT_ATOMS: atom_id res chain seq x y z
N MET A 1 -3.57 -22.36 -12.80
CA MET A 1 -4.78 -21.74 -13.37
C MET A 1 -4.33 -20.71 -14.39
N ALA A 2 -4.93 -20.68 -15.58
CA ALA A 2 -4.64 -19.68 -16.62
C ALA A 2 -5.72 -18.59 -16.61
N ILE A 3 -5.32 -17.35 -16.88
CA ILE A 3 -6.22 -16.20 -17.00
C ILE A 3 -6.37 -15.86 -18.49
N THR A 4 -7.59 -15.57 -18.93
CA THR A 4 -7.84 -15.13 -20.30
C THR A 4 -7.43 -13.67 -20.49
N SER A 5 -7.10 -13.26 -21.72
CA SER A 5 -6.74 -11.87 -22.03
C SER A 5 -7.83 -10.88 -21.59
N GLY A 6 -9.11 -11.19 -21.82
CA GLY A 6 -10.23 -10.37 -21.38
C GLY A 6 -10.33 -10.26 -19.85
N ALA A 7 -10.13 -11.36 -19.12
CA ALA A 7 -10.11 -11.33 -17.65
C ALA A 7 -8.91 -10.52 -17.12
N MET A 8 -7.76 -10.57 -17.81
CA MET A 8 -6.60 -9.75 -17.47
C MET A 8 -6.89 -8.25 -17.61
N THR A 9 -7.59 -7.84 -18.67
CA THR A 9 -8.01 -6.44 -18.86
C THR A 9 -8.93 -5.96 -17.72
N VAL A 10 -9.90 -6.79 -17.32
CA VAL A 10 -10.81 -6.47 -16.22
C VAL A 10 -10.04 -6.29 -14.90
N ILE A 11 -9.12 -7.20 -14.58
CA ILE A 11 -8.29 -7.09 -13.38
C ILE A 11 -7.41 -5.84 -13.40
N ASN A 12 -6.80 -5.52 -14.56
CA ASN A 12 -5.98 -4.31 -14.69
C ASN A 12 -6.80 -3.05 -14.42
N ASN A 13 -8.00 -2.95 -15.01
CA ASN A 13 -8.88 -1.79 -14.79
C ASN A 13 -9.34 -1.70 -13.33
N PHE A 14 -9.65 -2.83 -12.70
CA PHE A 14 -9.97 -2.87 -11.27
C PHE A 14 -8.82 -2.36 -10.41
N MET A 15 -7.57 -2.75 -10.72
CA MET A 15 -6.39 -2.27 -10.00
C MET A 15 -6.18 -0.76 -10.17
N SER A 16 -6.38 -0.24 -11.38
CA SER A 16 -6.30 1.20 -11.65
C SER A 16 -7.36 2.00 -10.87
N ASP A 17 -8.63 1.57 -10.88
CA ASP A 17 -9.71 2.23 -10.11
C ASP A 17 -9.41 2.22 -8.60
N MET A 18 -8.96 1.08 -8.07
CA MET A 18 -8.61 0.96 -6.65
C MET A 18 -7.42 1.85 -6.27
N PHE A 19 -6.42 1.95 -7.15
CA PHE A 19 -5.27 2.84 -6.94
C PHE A 19 -5.69 4.30 -6.88
N GLU A 20 -6.50 4.76 -7.83
CA GLU A 20 -6.97 6.15 -7.88
C GLU A 20 -7.80 6.52 -6.64
N ARG A 21 -8.69 5.62 -6.21
CA ARG A 21 -9.51 5.81 -5.00
C ARG A 21 -8.65 5.93 -3.74
N LEU A 22 -7.66 5.05 -3.57
CA LEU A 22 -6.75 5.08 -2.43
C LEU A 22 -5.84 6.31 -2.44
N ALA A 23 -5.25 6.65 -3.60
CA ALA A 23 -4.38 7.80 -3.76
C ALA A 23 -5.12 9.12 -3.52
N GLY A 24 -6.35 9.23 -4.04
CA GLY A 24 -7.22 10.38 -3.81
C GLY A 24 -7.52 10.60 -2.33
N GLU A 25 -7.90 9.53 -1.62
CA GLU A 25 -8.22 9.63 -0.20
C GLU A 25 -6.99 9.87 0.67
N ALA A 26 -5.85 9.25 0.35
CA ALA A 26 -4.59 9.52 1.05
C ALA A 26 -4.11 10.96 0.85
N SER A 27 -4.28 11.52 -0.35
CA SER A 27 -3.99 12.92 -0.64
C SER A 27 -4.84 13.87 0.21
N ARG A 28 -6.14 13.58 0.37
CA ARG A 28 -7.04 14.34 1.25
C ARG A 28 -6.59 14.26 2.71
N LEU A 29 -6.28 13.06 3.21
CA LEU A 29 -5.78 12.87 4.58
C LEU A 29 -4.46 13.62 4.84
N ASN A 30 -3.55 13.62 3.86
CA ASN A 30 -2.29 14.36 3.95
C ASN A 30 -2.54 15.88 4.04
N LYS A 31 -3.46 16.41 3.22
CA LYS A 31 -3.89 17.82 3.26
C LYS A 31 -4.53 18.19 4.60
N TYR A 32 -5.41 17.35 5.14
CA TYR A 32 -6.01 17.57 6.46
C TYR A 32 -4.98 17.57 7.58
N SER A 33 -3.96 16.71 7.47
CA SER A 33 -2.86 16.63 8.43
C SER A 33 -1.86 17.79 8.30
N LYS A 34 -2.03 18.69 7.32
CA LYS A 34 -1.14 19.83 7.01
C LYS A 34 0.32 19.42 6.79
N LYS A 35 0.55 18.20 6.28
CA LYS A 35 1.90 17.70 5.97
C LYS A 35 2.20 17.88 4.50
N GLN A 36 3.45 18.18 4.18
CA GLN A 36 3.93 18.20 2.78
C GLN A 36 4.23 16.79 2.26
N THR A 37 4.64 15.88 3.16
CA THR A 37 5.02 14.52 2.82
C THR A 37 3.95 13.52 3.24
N MET A 38 3.44 12.76 2.27
CA MET A 38 2.56 11.62 2.50
C MET A 38 3.37 10.43 3.03
N SER A 39 2.97 9.87 4.16
CA SER A 39 3.60 8.70 4.77
C SER A 39 2.70 7.46 4.66
N ALA A 40 3.22 6.30 5.09
CA ALA A 40 2.44 5.07 5.18
C ALA A 40 1.18 5.22 6.07
N ARG A 41 1.17 6.18 7.01
CA ARG A 41 -0.01 6.45 7.85
C ARG A 41 -1.20 6.96 7.05
N GLU A 42 -0.98 7.89 6.11
CA GLU A 42 -2.07 8.44 5.29
C GLU A 42 -2.61 7.37 4.33
N ILE A 43 -1.74 6.51 3.77
CA ILE A 43 -2.16 5.35 2.98
C ILE A 43 -2.98 4.36 3.82
N GLN A 44 -2.51 4.02 5.02
CA GLN A 44 -3.25 3.13 5.93
C GLN A 44 -4.62 3.72 6.33
N GLY A 45 -4.69 5.04 6.52
CA GLY A 45 -5.95 5.75 6.75
C GLY A 45 -6.89 5.66 5.55
N ALA A 46 -6.38 5.87 4.34
CA ALA A 46 -7.16 5.74 3.11
C ALA A 46 -7.71 4.32 2.93
N VAL A 47 -6.91 3.29 3.21
CA VAL A 47 -7.35 1.89 3.17
C VAL A 47 -8.53 1.64 4.12
N LYS A 48 -8.50 2.21 5.34
CA LYS A 48 -9.61 2.11 6.31
C LYS A 48 -10.89 2.78 5.82
N LEU A 49 -10.78 3.85 5.04
CA LEU A 49 -11.92 4.60 4.51
C LEU A 49 -12.50 3.96 3.24
N VAL A 50 -11.65 3.37 2.41
CA VAL A 50 -12.04 2.82 1.10
C VAL A 50 -12.49 1.36 1.17
N LEU A 51 -11.87 0.54 2.03
CA LEU A 51 -12.17 -0.89 2.11
C LEU A 51 -13.07 -1.24 3.31
N PRO A 52 -14.13 -2.04 3.12
CA PRO A 52 -15.03 -2.42 4.19
C PRO A 52 -14.51 -3.60 5.03
N GLY A 53 -14.94 -3.65 6.29
CA GLY A 53 -14.92 -4.86 7.14
C GLY A 53 -13.56 -5.56 7.25
N GLU A 54 -13.59 -6.90 7.15
CA GLU A 54 -12.38 -7.74 7.26
C GLU A 54 -11.39 -7.51 6.13
N LEU A 55 -11.84 -7.14 4.92
CA LEU A 55 -10.95 -6.85 3.79
C LEU A 55 -9.99 -5.70 4.11
N GLY A 56 -10.50 -4.63 4.75
CA GLY A 56 -9.67 -3.52 5.21
C GLY A 56 -8.64 -3.95 6.26
N LYS A 57 -9.04 -4.81 7.21
CA LYS A 57 -8.13 -5.32 8.25
C LYS A 57 -6.98 -6.14 7.66
N HIS A 58 -7.29 -7.06 6.75
CA HIS A 58 -6.28 -7.86 6.06
C HIS A 58 -5.36 -7.01 5.19
N ALA A 59 -5.91 -6.05 4.42
CA ALA A 59 -5.11 -5.15 3.60
C ALA A 59 -4.10 -4.32 4.43
N ILE A 60 -4.53 -3.84 5.61
CA ILE A 60 -3.65 -3.12 6.54
C ILE A 60 -2.55 -4.02 7.11
N ALA A 61 -2.88 -5.27 7.45
CA ALA A 61 -1.92 -6.23 7.96
C ALA A 61 -0.85 -6.56 6.92
N GLU A 62 -1.25 -6.86 5.68
CA GLU A 62 -0.31 -7.12 4.57
C GLU A 62 0.53 -5.88 4.23
N GLY A 63 -0.08 -4.68 4.20
CA GLY A 63 0.65 -3.43 3.99
C GLY A 63 1.70 -3.17 5.07
N SER A 64 1.35 -3.38 6.33
CA SER A 64 2.27 -3.18 7.48
C SER A 64 3.43 -4.18 7.44
N LYS A 65 3.14 -5.43 7.07
CA LYS A 65 4.14 -6.47 6.88
C LYS A 65 5.10 -6.11 5.74
N ALA A 66 4.59 -5.63 4.61
CA ALA A 66 5.41 -5.21 3.48
C ALA A 66 6.36 -4.06 3.85
N VAL A 67 5.87 -3.04 4.57
CA VAL A 67 6.70 -1.92 5.07
C VAL A 67 7.80 -2.42 6.01
N THR A 68 7.45 -3.32 6.95
CA THR A 68 8.41 -3.91 7.88
C THR A 68 9.49 -4.71 7.15
N ASN A 69 9.10 -5.51 6.16
CA ASN A 69 10.04 -6.27 5.33
C ASN A 69 11.00 -5.36 4.58
N TYR A 70 10.51 -4.24 4.04
CA TYR A 70 11.34 -3.26 3.35
C TYR A 70 12.39 -2.64 4.28
N ILE A 71 11.97 -2.17 5.46
CA ILE A 71 12.87 -1.56 6.46
C ILE A 71 13.91 -2.57 6.97
N THR A 72 13.49 -3.81 7.22
CA THR A 72 14.38 -4.87 7.71
C THR A 72 15.36 -5.35 6.64
N TYR A 73 14.98 -5.35 5.36
CA TYR A 73 15.88 -5.65 4.26
C TYR A 73 17.05 -4.66 4.21
N ASP A 74 16.76 -3.36 4.31
CA ASP A 74 17.79 -2.32 4.33
C ASP A 74 18.77 -2.50 5.51
N SER A 75 18.22 -2.79 6.70
CA SER A 75 19.00 -3.06 7.91
C SER A 75 19.90 -4.29 7.80
N LYS A 76 19.46 -5.35 7.10
CA LYS A 76 20.27 -6.56 6.87
C LYS A 76 21.44 -6.29 5.93
N LYS A 77 21.16 -5.60 4.82
CA LYS A 77 22.17 -5.22 3.84
C LYS A 77 23.29 -4.36 4.47
N PHE A 78 22.91 -3.42 5.33
CA PHE A 78 23.88 -2.61 6.08
C PHE A 78 24.76 -3.46 7.02
N LYS A 79 24.17 -4.42 7.73
CA LYS A 79 24.92 -5.33 8.61
C LYS A 79 25.85 -6.26 7.85
N GLU A 80 25.49 -6.66 6.63
CA GLU A 80 26.37 -7.45 5.75
C GLU A 80 27.55 -6.62 5.22
N PHE A 81 27.31 -5.36 4.86
CA PHE A 81 28.37 -4.44 4.43
C PHE A 81 29.44 -4.22 5.51
N ILE A 82 29.04 -4.01 6.77
CA ILE A 82 29.99 -3.81 7.89
C ILE A 82 30.79 -5.09 8.21
N LYS A 83 30.29 -6.28 7.83
CA LYS A 83 30.95 -7.57 8.08
C LYS A 83 31.90 -7.99 6.96
N SER A 84 31.89 -7.32 5.82
CA SER A 84 32.83 -7.52 4.70
C SER A 84 34.09 -6.70 4.88
#